data_AF-A0A661Y0L8-F1
#
_entry.id   AF-A0A661Y0L8-F1
#
_cell.length_a   1.000
_cell.length_b   1.000
_cell.length_c   1.000
_cell.angle_alpha   90.00
_cell.angle_beta   90.00
_cell.angle_gamma   90.00
#
_symmetry.space_group_name_H-M   'P 1'
#
loop_
_entity.id
_entity.type
_entity.pdbx_description
1 polymer ?
#
loop_
_entity_poly.entity_id
_entity_poly.type
_entity_poly.pdbx_seq_one_letter_code
_entity_poly.pdbx_strand_id
1 'polypeptide(L)'
;MSYINIKRQINDDRRLIQSNIDYNDHYFNQYKFAKEIIENNDRSKIDTLGFIATKLTKYSDFNRNSNIYETLVNSGEISLIRNKEIIERLHELEENYHYINRMEQIHFDAILSTVIPDLKTIMKYSDRSVQKPDQLYGYEFQNHFSMMIMVMIEKDEIYNRAIREIDAITELIDQELDR
;
A
#
# COMPACT_ATOMS: atom_id res chain seq x y z
N MET A 1 -1.04 17.30 24.07
CA MET A 1 -1.65 16.07 23.56
C MET A 1 -1.43 15.00 24.62
N SER A 2 -2.49 14.35 25.12
CA SER A 2 -2.35 13.32 26.15
C SER A 2 -1.96 11.97 25.54
N TYR A 3 -1.45 11.05 26.36
CA TYR A 3 -1.26 9.64 25.98
C TYR A 3 -2.51 9.03 25.32
N ILE A 4 -3.71 9.36 25.81
CA ILE A 4 -4.99 8.94 25.22
C ILE A 4 -5.15 9.46 23.79
N ASN A 5 -4.80 10.72 23.53
CA ASN A 5 -4.89 11.29 22.18
C ASN A 5 -3.89 10.66 21.22
N ILE A 6 -2.67 10.39 21.69
CA ILE A 6 -1.64 9.68 20.91
C ILE A 6 -2.14 8.29 20.54
N LYS A 7 -2.57 7.51 21.55
CA LYS A 7 -3.13 6.17 21.35
C LYS A 7 -4.31 6.17 20.39
N ARG A 8 -5.24 7.13 20.51
CA ARG A 8 -6.36 7.24 19.57
C ARG A 8 -5.89 7.45 18.13
N GLN A 9 -4.99 8.40 17.92
CA GLN A 9 -4.50 8.75 16.58
C GLN A 9 -3.76 7.59 15.91
N ILE A 10 -2.81 6.94 16.60
CA ILE A 10 -2.08 5.80 16.03
C ILE A 10 -3.00 4.60 15.78
N ASN A 11 -4.06 4.41 16.58
CA ASN A 11 -5.05 3.36 16.33
C ASN A 11 -5.95 3.67 15.13
N ASP A 12 -6.23 4.94 14.84
CA ASP A 12 -6.90 5.34 13.61
C ASP A 12 -6.02 5.04 12.39
N ASP A 13 -4.73 5.36 12.49
CA ASP A 13 -3.73 5.06 11.44
C ASP A 13 -3.60 3.55 11.22
N ARG A 14 -3.58 2.75 12.29
CA ARG A 14 -3.55 1.28 12.22
C ARG A 14 -4.70 0.72 11.39
N ARG A 15 -5.93 1.24 11.61
CA ARG A 15 -7.11 0.80 10.85
C ARG A 15 -7.01 1.17 9.37
N LEU A 16 -6.45 2.34 9.07
CA LEU A 16 -6.20 2.75 7.69
C LEU A 16 -5.16 1.85 7.02
N ILE A 17 -4.03 1.56 7.69
CA ILE A 17 -2.99 0.66 7.19
C ILE A 17 -3.58 -0.73 6.94
N GLN A 18 -4.37 -1.26 7.88
CA GLN A 18 -5.00 -2.57 7.70
C GLN A 18 -5.92 -2.59 6.47
N SER A 19 -6.73 -1.55 6.27
CA SER A 19 -7.58 -1.45 5.07
C SER A 19 -6.75 -1.43 3.77
N ASN A 20 -5.54 -0.87 3.80
CA ASN A 20 -4.65 -0.85 2.64
C ASN A 20 -3.99 -2.22 2.41
N ILE A 21 -3.64 -2.97 3.45
CA ILE A 21 -3.20 -4.38 3.34
C ILE A 21 -4.32 -5.21 2.70
N ASP A 22 -5.54 -5.12 3.22
CA ASP A 22 -6.68 -5.90 2.71
C ASP A 22 -6.95 -5.59 1.23
N TYR A 23 -6.80 -4.32 0.84
CA TYR A 23 -6.89 -3.89 -0.56
C TYR A 23 -5.75 -4.47 -1.42
N ASN A 24 -4.52 -4.44 -0.91
CA ASN A 24 -3.34 -4.99 -1.57
C ASN A 24 -3.52 -6.49 -1.84
N ASP A 25 -3.86 -7.27 -0.81
CA ASP A 25 -4.07 -8.72 -0.89
C ASP A 25 -5.14 -9.13 -1.91
N HIS A 26 -6.21 -8.33 -2.03
CA HIS A 26 -7.28 -8.59 -2.98
C HIS A 26 -6.80 -8.60 -4.44
N TYR A 27 -5.93 -7.65 -4.83
CA TYR A 27 -5.41 -7.56 -6.20
C TYR A 27 -4.18 -8.43 -6.41
N PHE A 28 -3.39 -8.68 -5.37
CA PHE A 28 -2.17 -9.48 -5.45
C PHE A 28 -2.44 -10.87 -6.02
N ASN A 29 -3.47 -11.53 -5.52
CA ASN A 29 -3.88 -12.85 -5.98
C ASN A 29 -4.40 -12.84 -7.43
N GLN A 30 -5.07 -11.76 -7.85
CA GLN A 30 -5.52 -11.60 -9.24
C GLN A 30 -4.33 -11.46 -10.19
N TYR A 31 -3.31 -10.69 -9.81
CA TYR A 31 -2.11 -10.50 -10.63
C TYR A 31 -1.29 -11.78 -10.77
N LYS A 32 -1.17 -12.57 -9.69
CA LYS A 32 -0.56 -13.92 -9.78
C LYS A 32 -1.30 -14.81 -10.76
N PHE A 33 -2.62 -14.87 -10.64
CA PHE A 33 -3.45 -15.67 -11.54
C PHE A 33 -3.35 -15.18 -13.01
N ALA A 34 -3.32 -13.88 -13.24
CA ALA A 34 -3.12 -13.32 -14.59
C ALA A 34 -1.77 -13.72 -15.20
N LYS A 35 -0.69 -13.74 -14.40
CA LYS A 35 0.60 -14.24 -14.86
C LYS A 35 0.52 -15.70 -15.29
N GLU A 36 -0.12 -16.55 -14.50
CA GLU A 36 -0.29 -17.97 -14.83
C GLU A 36 -1.08 -18.17 -16.14
N ILE A 37 -2.10 -17.35 -16.40
CA ILE A 37 -2.83 -17.37 -17.68
C ILE A 37 -1.89 -17.07 -18.85
N ILE A 38 -1.03 -16.05 -18.70
CA ILE A 38 -0.08 -15.64 -19.74
C ILE A 38 1.01 -16.72 -19.94
N GLU A 39 1.59 -17.24 -18.86
CA GLU A 39 2.64 -18.27 -18.91
C GLU A 39 2.17 -19.55 -19.58
N ASN A 40 0.94 -19.97 -19.29
CA ASN A 40 0.32 -21.13 -19.93
C ASN A 40 -0.25 -20.81 -21.32
N ASN A 41 -0.22 -19.55 -21.74
CA ASN A 41 -0.84 -19.05 -22.97
C ASN A 41 -2.32 -19.50 -23.11
N ASP A 42 -3.07 -19.50 -22.00
CA ASP A 42 -4.45 -20.00 -21.95
C ASP A 42 -5.42 -18.98 -22.57
N ARG A 43 -5.54 -19.03 -23.89
CA ARG A 43 -6.39 -18.12 -24.69
C ARG A 43 -7.87 -18.24 -24.39
N SER A 44 -8.33 -19.33 -23.77
CA SER A 44 -9.74 -19.48 -23.36
C SER A 44 -10.14 -18.48 -22.28
N LYS A 45 -9.17 -17.89 -21.57
CA LYS A 45 -9.36 -16.93 -20.48
C LYS A 45 -9.14 -15.48 -20.87
N ILE A 46 -9.20 -15.14 -22.17
CA ILE A 46 -8.93 -13.76 -22.64
C ILE A 46 -9.80 -12.71 -21.96
N ASP A 47 -11.09 -12.97 -21.76
CA ASP A 47 -11.98 -12.01 -21.09
C ASP A 47 -11.63 -11.85 -19.62
N THR A 48 -11.25 -12.94 -18.96
CA THR A 48 -10.76 -12.93 -17.57
C THR A 48 -9.46 -12.15 -17.45
N LEU A 49 -8.50 -12.42 -18.33
CA LEU A 49 -7.21 -11.72 -18.35
C LEU A 49 -7.38 -10.23 -18.66
N GLY A 50 -8.22 -9.87 -19.64
CA GLY A 50 -8.56 -8.49 -19.95
C GLY A 50 -9.22 -7.78 -18.76
N PHE A 51 -10.14 -8.45 -18.06
CA PHE A 51 -10.74 -7.90 -16.85
C PHE A 51 -9.70 -7.64 -15.76
N ILE A 52 -8.81 -8.59 -15.47
CA ILE A 52 -7.74 -8.40 -14.48
C ILE A 52 -6.75 -7.31 -14.93
N ALA A 53 -6.43 -7.22 -16.21
CA ALA A 53 -5.58 -6.18 -16.78
C ALA A 53 -6.15 -4.77 -16.50
N THR A 54 -7.46 -4.57 -16.56
CA THR A 54 -8.06 -3.27 -16.16
C THR A 54 -7.77 -2.91 -14.71
N LYS A 55 -7.56 -3.91 -13.84
CA LYS A 55 -7.32 -3.72 -12.41
C LYS A 55 -5.91 -3.27 -12.11
N LEU A 56 -4.95 -3.41 -13.03
CA LEU A 56 -3.61 -2.81 -12.89
C LEU A 56 -3.65 -1.30 -12.66
N THR A 57 -4.75 -0.61 -12.97
CA THR A 57 -4.95 0.82 -12.68
C THR A 57 -5.43 1.10 -11.24
N LYS A 58 -5.63 0.06 -10.42
CA LYS A 58 -6.12 0.14 -9.06
C LYS A 58 -4.93 0.18 -8.10
N TYR A 59 -4.89 1.23 -7.29
CA TYR A 59 -3.91 1.42 -6.23
C TYR A 59 -4.64 1.92 -4.96
N SER A 60 -4.04 1.68 -3.80
CA SER A 60 -4.46 2.26 -2.52
C SER A 60 -3.80 3.62 -2.34
N ASP A 61 -4.31 4.43 -1.42
CA ASP A 61 -3.64 5.67 -1.02
C ASP A 61 -3.69 5.80 0.49
N PHE A 62 -2.52 5.85 1.13
CA PHE A 62 -2.39 6.08 2.57
C PHE A 62 -2.45 7.58 2.90
N ASN A 63 -1.93 8.44 2.01
CA ASN A 63 -1.74 9.89 2.12
C ASN A 63 -1.82 10.45 3.56
N ARG A 64 -0.92 10.00 4.42
CA ARG A 64 -0.83 10.52 5.79
C ARG A 64 0.22 11.62 5.85
N ASN A 65 -0.26 12.86 5.91
CA ASN A 65 0.55 14.05 6.17
C ASN A 65 0.61 14.41 7.67
N SER A 66 -0.14 13.69 8.52
CA SER A 66 -0.18 13.98 9.96
C SER A 66 0.99 13.32 10.66
N ASN A 67 1.88 14.18 11.13
CA ASN A 67 3.11 13.79 11.80
C ASN A 67 2.94 13.99 13.31
N ILE A 68 2.61 12.92 14.03
CA ILE A 68 2.36 13.01 15.47
C ILE A 68 3.62 13.39 16.23
N TYR A 69 4.79 12.91 15.80
CA TYR A 69 6.07 13.21 16.43
C TYR A 69 6.51 14.66 16.13
N GLU A 70 6.46 15.16 14.89
CA GLU A 70 6.64 16.61 14.64
C GLU A 70 5.67 17.43 15.46
N THR A 71 4.40 17.04 15.51
CA THR A 71 3.38 17.81 16.21
C THR A 71 3.75 17.94 17.69
N LEU A 72 4.22 16.86 18.30
CA LEU A 72 4.70 16.84 19.69
C LEU A 72 5.99 17.67 19.86
N VAL A 73 6.93 17.59 18.93
CA VAL A 73 8.17 18.39 18.93
C VAL A 73 7.86 19.88 18.81
N ASN A 74 7.12 20.27 17.78
CA ASN A 74 6.80 21.65 17.42
C ASN A 74 5.92 22.33 18.47
N SER A 75 5.06 21.58 19.16
CA SER A 75 4.24 22.09 20.27
C SER A 75 4.96 22.10 21.62
N GLY A 76 6.13 21.47 21.73
CA GLY A 76 6.87 21.26 22.99
C GLY A 76 6.24 20.19 23.91
N GLU A 77 5.11 19.59 23.50
CA GLU A 77 4.39 18.56 24.27
C GLU A 77 5.17 17.24 24.36
N ILE A 78 6.16 17.03 23.49
CA ILE A 78 7.11 15.91 23.59
C ILE A 78 7.80 15.84 24.96
N SER A 79 7.99 16.99 25.63
CA SER A 79 8.57 17.07 26.98
C SER A 79 7.68 16.48 28.07
N LEU A 80 6.38 16.34 27.80
CA LEU A 80 5.39 15.77 28.72
C LEU A 80 5.35 14.24 28.66
N ILE A 81 5.88 13.64 27.59
CA ILE A 81 6.03 12.18 27.47
C ILE A 81 7.23 11.75 28.30
N ARG A 82 6.94 11.00 29.38
CA ARG A 82 7.96 10.58 30.34
C ARG A 82 8.76 9.38 29.83
N ASN A 83 8.08 8.42 29.22
CA ASN A 83 8.72 7.24 28.67
C ASN A 83 9.43 7.59 27.35
N LYS A 84 10.77 7.57 27.36
CA LYS A 84 11.59 7.90 26.19
C LYS A 84 11.47 6.89 25.06
N GLU A 85 11.16 5.62 25.37
CA GLU A 85 10.93 4.61 24.35
C GLU A 85 9.69 4.93 23.50
N ILE A 86 8.63 5.51 24.11
CA ILE A 86 7.46 5.97 23.35
C ILE A 86 7.88 7.04 22.34
N ILE A 87 8.77 7.95 22.72
CA ILE A 87 9.24 9.02 21.85
C ILE A 87 10.05 8.45 20.67
N GLU A 88 10.98 7.54 20.94
CA GLU A 88 11.82 6.89 19.93
C GLU A 88 10.97 6.10 18.93
N ARG A 89 10.01 5.31 19.41
CA ARG A 89 9.11 4.55 18.54
C ARG A 89 8.17 5.42 17.74
N LEU A 90 7.70 6.54 18.28
CA LEU A 90 6.89 7.50 17.51
C LEU A 90 7.68 8.11 16.35
N HIS A 91 8.98 8.34 16.53
CA HIS A 91 9.88 8.78 15.45
C HIS A 91 10.06 7.68 14.40
N GLU A 92 10.32 6.42 14.80
CA GLU A 92 10.42 5.30 13.86
C GLU A 92 9.10 5.05 13.09
N LEU A 93 7.96 5.20 13.75
CA LEU A 93 6.65 5.10 13.12
C LEU A 93 6.46 6.17 12.03
N GLU A 94 6.95 7.38 12.27
CA GLU A 94 6.93 8.46 11.29
C GLU A 94 7.80 8.16 10.06
N GLU A 95 9.01 7.64 10.26
CA GLU A 95 9.87 7.17 9.16
C GLU A 95 9.16 6.10 8.32
N ASN A 96 8.46 5.16 8.98
CA ASN A 96 7.66 4.15 8.31
C ASN A 96 6.50 4.76 7.49
N TYR A 97 5.82 5.78 8.00
CA TYR A 97 4.76 6.49 7.26
C TYR A 97 5.29 7.20 6.01
N HIS A 98 6.46 7.84 6.12
CA HIS A 98 7.11 8.44 4.95
C HIS A 98 7.45 7.42 3.89
N TYR A 99 7.95 6.26 4.30
CA TYR A 99 8.26 5.19 3.35
C TYR A 99 6.99 4.58 2.72
N ILE A 100 5.92 4.41 3.49
CA ILE A 100 4.61 4.00 2.96
C ILE A 100 4.15 4.97 1.87
N ASN A 101 4.14 6.28 2.15
CA ASN A 101 3.74 7.29 1.17
C ASN A 101 4.60 7.23 -0.10
N ARG A 102 5.92 7.03 0.05
CA ARG A 102 6.82 6.85 -1.09
C ARG A 102 6.49 5.61 -1.93
N MET A 103 6.15 4.49 -1.29
CA MET A 103 5.77 3.27 -2.01
C MET A 103 4.44 3.43 -2.74
N GLU A 104 3.47 4.13 -2.16
CA GLU A 104 2.22 4.48 -2.85
C GLU A 104 2.47 5.36 -4.07
N GLN A 105 3.37 6.34 -3.95
CA GLN A 105 3.76 7.18 -5.06
C GLN A 105 4.46 6.39 -6.17
N ILE A 106 5.40 5.50 -5.84
CA ILE A 106 6.06 4.61 -6.81
C ILE A 106 5.03 3.76 -7.56
N HIS A 107 4.06 3.20 -6.84
CA HIS A 107 2.99 2.41 -7.44
C HIS A 107 2.16 3.25 -8.42
N PHE A 108 1.72 4.43 -7.99
CA PHE A 108 0.96 5.35 -8.83
C PHE A 108 1.72 5.77 -10.09
N ASP A 109 3.00 6.12 -9.95
CA ASP A 109 3.85 6.52 -11.07
C ASP A 109 4.06 5.38 -12.06
N ALA A 110 4.25 4.15 -11.58
CA ALA A 110 4.33 2.96 -12.43
C ALA A 110 3.04 2.77 -13.25
N ILE A 111 1.87 2.97 -12.63
CA ILE A 111 0.58 2.90 -13.33
C ILE A 111 0.49 3.95 -14.44
N LEU A 112 0.81 5.22 -14.12
CA LEU A 112 0.70 6.31 -15.08
C LEU A 112 1.69 6.19 -16.25
N SER A 113 2.93 5.82 -15.95
CA SER A 113 4.04 5.85 -16.90
C SER A 113 4.12 4.62 -17.80
N THR A 114 3.61 3.46 -17.35
CA THR A 114 3.81 2.19 -18.07
C THR A 114 2.49 1.45 -18.35
N VAL A 115 1.65 1.25 -17.34
CA VAL A 115 0.43 0.44 -17.44
C VAL A 115 -0.64 1.11 -18.31
N ILE A 116 -0.98 2.38 -18.02
CA ILE A 116 -2.05 3.10 -18.73
C ILE A 116 -1.75 3.23 -20.23
N PRO A 117 -0.54 3.61 -20.66
CA PRO A 117 -0.17 3.62 -22.08
C PRO A 117 -0.45 2.28 -22.78
N ASP A 118 -0.03 1.16 -22.20
CA ASP A 118 -0.19 -0.16 -22.84
C ASP A 118 -1.65 -0.59 -22.87
N LEU A 119 -2.38 -0.43 -21.76
CA LEU A 119 -3.81 -0.75 -21.69
C LEU A 119 -4.62 0.02 -22.74
N LYS A 120 -4.30 1.29 -22.99
CA LYS A 120 -4.96 2.11 -24.03
C LYS A 120 -4.78 1.52 -25.43
N THR A 121 -3.68 0.82 -25.69
CA THR A 121 -3.42 0.22 -27.01
C THR A 121 -3.99 -1.18 -27.15
N ILE A 122 -4.14 -1.92 -26.05
CA ILE A 122 -4.53 -3.33 -26.03
C ILE A 122 -6.03 -3.51 -25.83
N MET A 123 -6.71 -2.55 -25.18
CA MET A 123 -8.12 -2.68 -24.81
C MET A 123 -8.98 -1.52 -25.31
N LYS A 124 -10.24 -1.84 -25.59
CA LYS A 124 -11.29 -0.86 -25.85
C LYS A 124 -12.06 -0.59 -24.56
N TYR A 125 -11.89 0.58 -23.97
CA TYR A 125 -12.49 0.87 -22.65
C TYR A 125 -14.02 0.90 -22.62
N SER A 126 -14.68 1.23 -23.74
CA SER A 126 -16.13 1.36 -23.78
C SER A 126 -16.87 0.03 -23.56
N ASP A 127 -16.30 -1.08 -24.00
CA ASP A 127 -16.86 -2.43 -23.83
C ASP A 127 -15.91 -3.41 -23.13
N ARG A 128 -14.71 -2.95 -22.75
CA ARG A 128 -13.63 -3.71 -22.07
C ARG A 128 -13.11 -4.89 -22.88
N SER A 129 -13.37 -4.93 -24.19
CA SER A 129 -12.89 -6.01 -25.05
C SER A 129 -11.40 -5.85 -25.39
N VAL A 130 -10.69 -6.98 -25.44
CA VAL A 130 -9.28 -7.03 -25.82
C VAL A 130 -9.16 -6.90 -27.34
N GLN A 131 -8.48 -5.85 -27.80
CA GLN A 131 -8.27 -5.55 -29.22
C GLN A 131 -6.97 -6.14 -29.76
N LYS A 132 -5.96 -6.33 -28.89
CA LYS A 132 -4.66 -6.89 -29.26
C LYS A 132 -4.29 -8.08 -28.36
N PRO A 133 -4.91 -9.26 -28.58
CA PRO A 133 -4.69 -10.45 -27.76
C PRO A 133 -3.20 -10.86 -27.68
N ASP A 134 -2.46 -10.81 -28.78
CA ASP A 134 -1.05 -11.23 -28.76
C ASP A 134 -0.15 -10.33 -27.93
N GLN A 135 -0.48 -9.04 -27.85
CA GLN A 135 0.23 -8.11 -26.96
C GLN A 135 -0.14 -8.36 -25.49
N LEU A 136 -1.41 -8.62 -25.19
CA LEU A 136 -1.88 -8.93 -23.84
C LEU A 136 -1.21 -10.18 -23.24
N TYR A 137 -0.95 -11.19 -24.08
CA TYR A 137 -0.28 -12.43 -23.70
C TYR A 137 1.26 -12.37 -23.91
N GLY A 138 1.79 -11.22 -24.31
CA GLY A 138 3.22 -11.03 -24.46
C GLY A 138 3.92 -10.85 -23.12
N TYR A 139 5.22 -11.19 -23.06
CA TYR A 139 6.02 -10.99 -21.85
C TYR A 139 6.10 -9.51 -21.45
N GLU A 140 6.04 -8.59 -22.42
CA GLU A 140 6.05 -7.14 -22.17
C GLU A 140 4.86 -6.74 -21.29
N PHE A 141 3.67 -7.25 -21.59
CA PHE A 141 2.50 -6.98 -20.78
C PHE A 141 2.53 -7.77 -19.46
N GLN A 142 3.04 -9.00 -19.47
CA GLN A 142 3.25 -9.80 -18.26
C GLN A 142 4.15 -9.08 -17.23
N ASN A 143 5.12 -8.30 -17.69
CA ASN A 143 6.01 -7.53 -16.84
C ASN A 143 5.26 -6.53 -15.95
N HIS A 144 4.12 -5.99 -16.40
CA HIS A 144 3.28 -5.13 -15.55
C HIS A 144 2.79 -5.88 -14.31
N PHE A 145 2.25 -7.10 -14.48
CA PHE A 145 1.82 -7.90 -13.33
C PHE A 145 2.99 -8.24 -12.41
N SER A 146 4.15 -8.59 -12.96
CA SER A 146 5.34 -8.89 -12.17
C SER A 146 5.83 -7.69 -11.37
N MET A 147 5.86 -6.51 -11.98
CA MET A 147 6.24 -5.26 -11.32
C MET A 147 5.25 -4.87 -10.22
N MET A 148 3.94 -4.94 -10.49
CA MET A 148 2.93 -4.65 -9.48
C MET A 148 3.04 -5.61 -8.30
N ILE A 149 3.20 -6.92 -8.54
CA ILE A 149 3.42 -7.92 -7.48
C ILE A 149 4.63 -7.55 -6.61
N MET A 150 5.75 -7.12 -7.20
CA MET A 150 6.95 -6.72 -6.46
C MET A 150 6.68 -5.51 -5.56
N VAL A 151 6.06 -4.46 -6.10
CA VAL A 151 5.67 -3.25 -5.35
C VAL A 151 4.72 -3.61 -4.21
N MET A 152 3.77 -4.51 -4.46
CA MET A 152 2.77 -4.95 -3.47
C MET A 152 3.41 -5.73 -2.32
N ILE A 153 4.41 -6.57 -2.57
CA ILE A 153 5.16 -7.28 -1.51
C ILE A 153 5.88 -6.26 -0.61
N GLU A 154 6.60 -5.32 -1.20
CA GLU A 154 7.33 -4.30 -0.45
C GLU A 154 6.39 -3.41 0.37
N LYS A 155 5.23 -3.06 -0.20
CA LYS A 155 4.16 -2.35 0.51
C LYS A 155 3.66 -3.13 1.73
N ASP A 156 3.35 -4.42 1.58
CA ASP A 156 2.88 -5.24 2.70
C ASP A 156 3.93 -5.35 3.80
N GLU A 157 5.21 -5.47 3.46
CA GLU A 157 6.29 -5.50 4.44
C GLU A 157 6.33 -4.23 5.29
N ILE A 158 6.24 -3.06 4.65
CA ILE A 158 6.28 -1.77 5.37
C ILE A 158 4.99 -1.49 6.14
N TYR A 159 3.82 -1.85 5.61
CA TYR A 159 2.55 -1.76 6.33
C TYR A 159 2.57 -2.59 7.61
N ASN A 160 3.00 -3.85 7.51
CA ASN A 160 3.09 -4.74 8.67
C ASN A 160 4.13 -4.24 9.69
N ARG A 161 5.20 -3.59 9.24
CA ARG A 161 6.16 -2.93 10.14
C ARG A 161 5.51 -1.78 10.91
N ALA A 162 4.78 -0.90 10.23
CA ALA A 162 4.08 0.20 10.87
C ALA A 162 3.03 -0.28 11.89
N ILE A 163 2.26 -1.35 11.57
CA ILE A 163 1.32 -1.95 12.52
C ILE A 163 2.03 -2.44 13.78
N ARG A 164 3.18 -3.12 13.64
CA ARG A 164 3.95 -3.59 14.80
C ARG A 164 4.43 -2.45 15.69
N GLU A 165 4.90 -1.35 15.10
CA GLU A 165 5.29 -0.17 15.87
C GLU A 165 4.09 0.47 16.59
N ILE A 166 2.94 0.58 15.93
CA ILE A 166 1.71 1.08 16.57
C ILE A 166 1.29 0.20 17.75
N ASP A 167 1.35 -1.13 17.58
CA ASP A 167 0.98 -2.08 18.63
C ASP A 167 1.94 -1.95 19.83
N ALA A 168 3.25 -1.83 19.60
CA ALA A 168 4.24 -1.60 20.64
C ALA A 168 4.06 -0.26 21.38
N ILE A 169 3.84 0.83 20.64
CA ILE A 169 3.58 2.15 21.24
C ILE A 169 2.30 2.11 22.08
N THR A 170 1.25 1.45 21.59
CA THR A 170 -0.03 1.32 22.28
C THR A 170 0.14 0.61 23.62
N GLU A 171 0.91 -0.49 23.66
CA GLU A 171 1.22 -1.22 24.90
C GLU A 171 1.97 -0.35 25.91
N LEU A 172 3.00 0.39 25.46
CA LEU A 172 3.75 1.30 26.34
C LEU A 172 2.87 2.43 26.89
N ILE A 173 1.95 2.95 26.08
CA ILE A 173 0.99 3.96 26.52
C ILE A 173 0.05 3.39 27.60
N ASP A 174 -0.45 2.15 27.41
CA ASP A 174 -1.33 1.53 28.39
C ASP A 174 -0.63 1.34 29.75
N GLN A 175 0.64 0.91 29.72
CA GLN A 175 1.46 0.83 30.93
C GLN A 175 1.65 2.19 31.62
N GLU A 176 1.72 3.30 30.88
CA GLU A 176 1.83 4.65 31.44
C GLU A 176 0.50 5.19 31.97
N LEU A 177 -0.64 4.73 31.44
CA LEU A 177 -1.98 5.13 31.88
C LEU A 177 -2.47 4.35 33.11
N ASP A 178 -1.97 3.13 33.31
CA ASP A 178 -2.28 2.27 34.46
C ASP A 178 -1.44 2.59 35.71
N ARG A 179 -0.48 3.52 35.61
CA ARG A 179 0.38 4.01 36.71
C ARG A 179 -0.22 5.21 37.43
#